data_AF-A0A931U7I5-F1
#
_entry.id   AF-A0A931U7I5-F1
#
_cell.length_a   1.000
_cell.length_b   1.000
_cell.length_c   1.000
_cell.angle_alpha   90.00
_cell.angle_beta   90.00
_cell.angle_gamma   90.00
#
_symmetry.space_group_name_H-M   'P 1'
#
loop_
_entity.id
_entity.type
_entity.pdbx_description
1 polymer ?
#
loop_
_entity_poly.entity_id
_entity_poly.type
_entity_poly.pdbx_seq_one_letter_code
_entity_poly.pdbx_strand_id
1 'polypeptide(L)'
;MKLMVIKSRGFTLMELMIVVAIIMILAAVGFSNYVFSLKKSHDAARKSDLATIAKGLEAFANDFTDYPDDDDAGGIKACDSGAGLVACSWGDPMTAKPNGTVQTYLIKIPKDPVDGQYYYYIKTTDGFELYAGLENTSDPSYKLTGISCGDLECSYTLTQGGVK
;
A
#
# COMPACT_ATOMS: atom_id res chain seq x y z
N MET A 1 -42.58 -29.49 50.16
CA MET A 1 -41.54 -28.67 49.49
C MET A 1 -42.17 -27.99 48.28
N LYS A 2 -42.27 -26.66 48.27
CA LYS A 2 -42.90 -25.90 47.18
C LYS A 2 -41.78 -25.40 46.26
N LEU A 3 -41.68 -25.95 45.05
CA LEU A 3 -40.71 -25.54 44.03
C LEU A 3 -41.11 -24.15 43.49
N MET A 4 -40.30 -23.14 43.76
CA MET A 4 -40.38 -21.84 43.09
C MET A 4 -39.86 -22.00 41.66
N VAL A 5 -40.77 -22.12 40.71
CA VAL A 5 -40.44 -21.99 39.28
C VAL A 5 -40.19 -20.52 39.00
N ILE A 6 -38.95 -20.17 38.67
CA ILE A 6 -38.59 -18.83 38.21
C ILE A 6 -39.20 -18.65 36.83
N LYS A 7 -40.22 -17.79 36.72
CA LYS A 7 -40.91 -17.50 35.45
C LYS A 7 -39.94 -16.77 34.52
N SER A 8 -39.44 -17.46 33.49
CA SER A 8 -38.61 -16.84 32.44
C SER A 8 -39.43 -15.77 31.73
N ARG A 9 -39.02 -14.51 31.84
CA ARG A 9 -39.57 -13.41 31.02
C ARG A 9 -39.01 -13.58 29.61
N GLY A 10 -39.87 -13.95 28.66
CA GLY A 10 -39.50 -14.06 27.25
C GLY A 10 -39.37 -12.68 26.60
N PHE A 11 -38.50 -12.58 25.60
CA PHE A 11 -38.31 -11.39 24.76
C PHE A 11 -39.61 -11.08 24.00
N THR A 12 -40.03 -9.82 23.95
CA THR A 12 -41.22 -9.43 23.16
C THR A 12 -40.85 -9.22 21.69
N LEU A 13 -41.80 -9.49 20.78
CA LEU A 13 -41.64 -9.20 19.35
C LEU A 13 -41.34 -7.71 19.09
N MET A 14 -41.97 -6.82 19.87
CA MET A 14 -41.75 -5.38 19.77
C MET A 14 -40.34 -4.97 20.20
N GLU A 15 -39.79 -5.56 21.25
CA GLU A 15 -38.40 -5.30 21.67
C GLU A 15 -37.42 -5.68 20.57
N LEU A 16 -37.62 -6.85 19.93
CA LEU A 16 -36.76 -7.27 18.83
C LEU A 16 -36.87 -6.31 17.64
N MET A 17 -38.07 -5.83 17.31
CA MET A 17 -38.30 -4.89 16.20
C MET A 17 -37.60 -3.55 16.42
N ILE A 18 -37.64 -3.01 17.64
CA ILE A 18 -36.95 -1.74 17.95
C ILE A 18 -35.43 -1.93 17.87
N VAL A 19 -34.91 -3.06 18.37
CA VAL A 19 -33.47 -3.36 18.32
C VAL A 19 -32.96 -3.44 16.88
N VAL A 20 -33.64 -4.17 16.01
CA VAL A 20 -33.21 -4.26 14.60
C VAL A 20 -33.32 -2.91 13.89
N ALA A 21 -34.35 -2.11 14.19
CA ALA A 21 -34.47 -0.76 13.63
C ALA A 21 -33.27 0.13 14.03
N ILE A 22 -32.84 0.08 15.29
CA ILE A 22 -31.67 0.85 15.76
C ILE A 22 -30.38 0.34 15.11
N ILE A 23 -30.18 -0.98 15.02
CA ILE A 23 -28.98 -1.57 14.37
C ILE A 23 -28.87 -1.13 12.91
N MET A 24 -29.99 -1.08 12.17
CA MET A 24 -29.98 -0.65 10.76
C MET A 24 -29.54 0.81 10.60
N ILE A 25 -29.98 1.70 11.49
CA ILE A 25 -29.56 3.11 11.48
C ILE A 25 -28.06 3.24 11.78
N LEU A 26 -27.58 2.54 12.82
CA LEU A 26 -26.16 2.57 13.21
C LEU A 26 -25.27 1.95 12.13
N ALA A 27 -25.71 0.86 11.50
CA ALA A 27 -24.99 0.20 10.42
C ALA A 27 -24.84 1.12 9.20
N ALA A 28 -25.89 1.85 8.82
CA ALA A 28 -25.86 2.76 7.68
C ALA A 28 -24.79 3.87 7.85
N VAL A 29 -24.74 4.52 9.02
CA VAL A 29 -23.74 5.57 9.31
C VAL A 29 -22.35 4.99 9.56
N GLY A 30 -22.27 3.82 10.19
CA GLY A 30 -21.01 3.13 10.46
C GLY A 30 -20.29 2.68 9.19
N PHE A 31 -21.05 2.20 8.20
CA PHE A 31 -20.48 1.64 6.97
C PHE A 31 -19.72 2.67 6.12
N SER A 32 -20.26 3.88 5.93
CA SER A 32 -19.58 4.92 5.14
C SER A 32 -18.25 5.35 5.77
N ASN A 33 -18.24 5.51 7.10
CA ASN A 33 -17.04 5.87 7.84
C ASN A 33 -15.98 4.76 7.80
N TYR A 34 -16.42 3.50 7.83
CA TYR A 34 -15.55 2.35 7.71
C TYR A 34 -14.83 2.31 6.35
N VAL A 35 -15.57 2.48 5.25
CA VAL A 35 -14.98 2.50 3.90
C VAL A 35 -13.95 3.63 3.75
N PHE A 36 -14.24 4.83 4.27
CA PHE A 36 -13.28 5.94 4.24
C PHE A 36 -12.03 5.66 5.09
N SER A 37 -12.21 5.06 6.26
CA SER A 37 -11.08 4.65 7.11
C SER A 37 -10.21 3.58 6.45
N LEU A 38 -10.80 2.64 5.70
CA LEU A 38 -10.04 1.63 4.94
C LEU A 38 -9.18 2.29 3.86
N LYS A 39 -9.75 3.18 3.04
CA LYS A 39 -8.98 3.94 2.03
C LYS A 39 -7.81 4.68 2.65
N LYS A 40 -8.04 5.38 3.76
CA LYS A 40 -6.96 6.08 4.48
C LYS A 40 -5.89 5.13 5.02
N SER A 41 -6.28 3.93 5.46
CA SER A 41 -5.35 2.90 5.90
C SER A 41 -4.49 2.38 4.75
N HIS A 42 -5.08 2.13 3.58
CA HIS A 42 -4.34 1.71 2.39
C HIS A 42 -3.39 2.81 1.93
N ASP A 43 -3.86 4.06 1.85
CA ASP A 43 -3.02 5.19 1.45
C ASP A 43 -1.85 5.42 2.41
N ALA A 44 -2.06 5.23 3.72
CA ALA A 44 -0.99 5.26 4.71
C ALA A 44 0.03 4.12 4.48
N ALA A 45 -0.44 2.91 4.15
CA ALA A 45 0.43 1.79 3.81
C ALA A 45 1.25 2.11 2.55
N ARG A 46 0.61 2.59 1.46
CA ARG A 46 1.29 3.01 0.22
C ARG A 46 2.39 4.02 0.46
N LYS A 47 2.12 5.07 1.25
CA LYS A 47 3.12 6.09 1.60
C LYS A 47 4.30 5.49 2.38
N SER A 48 4.01 4.61 3.34
CA SER A 48 5.04 3.89 4.13
C SER A 48 5.86 2.93 3.26
N ASP A 49 5.22 2.27 2.31
CA ASP A 49 5.83 1.33 1.38
C ASP A 49 6.80 2.06 0.44
N LEU A 50 6.39 3.18 -0.17
CA LEU A 50 7.29 4.01 -0.98
C LEU A 50 8.48 4.53 -0.15
N ALA A 51 8.26 4.94 1.10
CA ALA A 51 9.35 5.37 1.98
C ALA A 51 10.32 4.22 2.32
N THR A 52 9.83 2.99 2.35
CA THR A 52 10.66 1.78 2.56
C THR A 52 11.45 1.46 1.31
N ILE A 53 10.81 1.53 0.13
CA ILE A 53 11.46 1.35 -1.18
C ILE A 53 12.57 2.39 -1.37
N ALA A 54 12.28 3.66 -1.11
CA ALA A 54 13.25 4.76 -1.17
C ALA A 54 14.53 4.45 -0.38
N LYS A 55 14.40 3.95 0.86
CA LYS A 55 15.58 3.54 1.67
C LYS A 55 16.37 2.41 1.03
N GLY A 56 15.70 1.44 0.42
CA GLY A 56 16.36 0.36 -0.31
C GLY A 56 17.09 0.87 -1.56
N LEU A 57 16.49 1.81 -2.29
CA LEU A 57 17.11 2.46 -3.44
C LEU A 57 18.35 3.25 -3.05
N GLU A 58 18.31 4.00 -1.95
CA GLU A 58 19.47 4.69 -1.40
C GLU A 58 20.58 3.71 -1.01
N ALA A 59 20.23 2.59 -0.35
CA ALA A 59 21.20 1.55 -0.02
C ALA A 59 21.83 0.93 -1.29
N PHE A 60 21.04 0.72 -2.34
CA PHE A 60 21.55 0.24 -3.63
C PHE A 60 22.50 1.25 -4.28
N ALA A 61 22.10 2.53 -4.35
CA ALA A 61 22.91 3.58 -4.96
C ALA A 61 24.25 3.80 -4.22
N ASN A 62 24.29 3.58 -2.91
CA ASN A 62 25.54 3.62 -2.15
C ASN A 62 26.55 2.53 -2.59
N ASP A 63 26.07 1.37 -3.03
CA ASP A 63 26.94 0.26 -3.47
C ASP A 63 27.25 0.32 -4.97
N PHE A 64 26.28 0.71 -5.81
CA PHE A 64 26.39 0.74 -7.27
C PHE A 64 26.72 2.11 -7.85
N THR A 65 26.86 3.14 -7.02
CA THR A 65 27.12 4.55 -7.36
C THR A 65 26.01 5.26 -8.16
N ASP A 66 24.94 4.53 -8.49
CA ASP A 66 23.79 5.03 -9.24
C ASP A 66 22.54 4.24 -8.84
N TYR A 67 21.38 4.82 -9.08
CA TYR A 67 20.09 4.15 -8.87
C TYR A 67 19.84 3.07 -9.93
N PRO A 68 19.07 2.02 -9.58
CA PRO A 68 18.67 0.99 -10.55
C PRO A 68 17.95 1.62 -11.74
N ASP A 69 18.13 1.09 -12.94
CA ASP A 69 17.31 1.53 -14.07
C ASP A 69 15.85 1.09 -13.89
N ASP A 70 14.90 1.83 -14.44
CA ASP A 70 13.50 1.42 -14.55
C ASP A 70 13.26 0.53 -15.79
N ASP A 71 12.19 -0.26 -15.76
CA ASP A 71 11.62 -0.89 -16.96
C ASP A 71 10.46 -0.06 -17.53
N ASP A 72 10.01 -0.40 -18.74
CA ASP A 72 8.91 0.30 -19.43
C ASP A 72 7.56 0.23 -18.68
N ALA A 73 7.46 -0.61 -17.64
CA ALA A 73 6.29 -0.78 -16.79
C ALA A 73 6.48 -0.20 -15.37
N GLY A 74 7.59 0.51 -15.11
CA GLY A 74 7.89 1.12 -13.82
C GLY A 74 8.41 0.15 -12.75
N GLY A 75 8.98 -0.98 -13.16
CA GLY A 75 9.68 -1.93 -12.32
C GLY A 75 11.13 -1.49 -12.02
N ILE A 76 11.65 -1.92 -10.87
CA ILE A 76 13.00 -1.58 -10.41
C ILE A 76 13.98 -2.64 -10.91
N LYS A 77 14.90 -2.31 -11.83
CA LYS A 77 15.93 -3.24 -12.34
C LYS A 77 17.11 -3.38 -11.40
N ALA A 78 16.85 -3.93 -10.21
CA ALA A 78 17.86 -4.12 -9.16
C ALA A 78 18.16 -5.59 -8.85
N CYS A 79 17.45 -6.56 -9.45
CA CYS A 79 17.58 -7.97 -9.09
C CYS A 79 18.57 -8.69 -10.01
N ASP A 80 19.53 -9.40 -9.44
CA ASP A 80 20.54 -10.14 -10.21
C ASP A 80 19.95 -11.43 -10.83
N SER A 81 20.02 -11.53 -12.16
CA SER A 81 19.65 -12.74 -12.92
C SER A 81 20.86 -13.65 -13.22
N GLY A 82 22.08 -13.24 -12.85
CA GLY A 82 23.33 -13.88 -13.24
C GLY A 82 23.85 -13.45 -14.61
N ALA A 83 23.00 -12.85 -15.46
CA ALA A 83 23.39 -12.23 -16.74
C ALA A 83 23.36 -10.69 -16.70
N GLY A 84 22.96 -10.11 -15.56
CA GLY A 84 22.75 -8.69 -15.37
C GLY A 84 21.57 -8.41 -14.43
N LEU A 85 21.31 -7.12 -14.20
CA LEU A 85 20.20 -6.67 -13.39
C LEU A 85 18.89 -6.67 -14.20
N VAL A 86 17.84 -7.23 -13.61
CA VAL A 86 16.50 -7.31 -14.18
C VAL A 86 15.49 -6.70 -13.21
N ALA A 87 14.31 -6.38 -13.74
CA ALA A 87 13.19 -5.90 -12.94
C ALA A 87 12.85 -6.90 -11.83
N CYS A 88 12.87 -6.45 -10.59
CA CYS A 88 12.44 -7.24 -9.45
C CYS A 88 10.93 -7.40 -9.47
N SER A 89 10.43 -8.59 -9.10
CA SER A 89 9.00 -8.76 -8.84
C SER A 89 8.60 -8.02 -7.57
N TRP A 90 7.44 -7.37 -7.58
CA TRP A 90 6.81 -6.86 -6.37
C TRP A 90 6.52 -8.02 -5.40
N GLY A 91 6.98 -7.90 -4.16
CA GLY A 91 6.90 -8.95 -3.13
C GLY A 91 8.18 -9.76 -2.93
N ASP A 92 9.07 -9.79 -3.91
CA ASP A 92 10.36 -10.50 -3.83
C ASP A 92 11.43 -9.64 -3.15
N PRO A 93 12.50 -10.26 -2.59
CA PRO A 93 13.63 -9.51 -2.04
C PRO A 93 14.37 -8.76 -3.14
N MET A 94 14.83 -7.54 -2.84
CA MET A 94 15.72 -6.79 -3.72
C MET A 94 17.16 -7.20 -3.42
N THR A 95 17.73 -8.06 -4.26
CA THR A 95 19.10 -8.57 -4.08
C THR A 95 19.96 -8.37 -5.32
N ALA A 96 21.19 -7.88 -5.13
CA ALA A 96 22.17 -7.74 -6.20
C ALA A 96 23.58 -8.14 -5.73
N LYS A 97 24.54 -8.17 -6.65
CA LYS A 97 25.94 -8.57 -6.38
C LYS A 97 26.93 -7.48 -6.80
N PRO A 98 27.03 -6.35 -6.07
CA PRO A 98 27.95 -5.26 -6.46
C PRO A 98 29.41 -5.70 -6.52
N ASN A 99 29.82 -6.62 -5.63
CA ASN A 99 31.19 -7.13 -5.52
C ASN A 99 31.26 -8.67 -5.67
N GLY A 100 30.32 -9.27 -6.41
CA GLY A 100 30.22 -10.73 -6.57
C GLY A 100 29.58 -11.49 -5.39
N THR A 101 29.31 -10.81 -4.26
CA THR A 101 28.58 -11.35 -3.11
C THR A 101 27.13 -10.87 -3.13
N VAL A 102 26.18 -11.76 -2.82
CA VAL A 102 24.75 -11.41 -2.72
C VAL A 102 24.53 -10.46 -1.55
N GLN A 103 24.06 -9.26 -1.86
CA GLN A 103 23.64 -8.23 -0.91
C GLN A 103 22.12 -8.05 -1.02
N THR A 104 21.45 -7.89 0.11
CA THR A 104 20.00 -7.66 0.19
C THR A 104 19.74 -6.22 0.60
N TYR A 105 19.08 -5.46 -0.28
CA TYR A 105 18.73 -4.06 -0.07
C TYR A 105 17.34 -3.90 0.52
N LEU A 106 16.41 -4.79 0.14
CA LEU A 106 15.08 -4.94 0.71
C LEU A 106 14.79 -6.42 0.93
N ILE A 107 14.31 -6.77 2.12
CA ILE A 107 13.89 -8.15 2.45
C ILE A 107 12.69 -8.55 1.57
N LYS A 108 11.82 -7.59 1.26
CA LYS A 108 10.77 -7.68 0.25
C LYS A 108 10.50 -6.30 -0.30
N ILE A 109 10.30 -6.18 -1.60
CA ILE A 109 9.73 -4.97 -2.18
C ILE A 109 8.23 -5.00 -1.87
N PRO A 110 7.67 -4.05 -1.12
CA PRO A 110 6.25 -4.05 -0.81
C PRO A 110 5.39 -4.05 -2.08
N LYS A 111 4.30 -4.80 -2.07
CA LYS A 111 3.24 -4.78 -3.10
C LYS A 111 2.10 -3.89 -2.59
N ASP A 112 1.42 -3.19 -3.49
CA ASP A 112 0.22 -2.43 -3.13
C ASP A 112 -0.79 -3.30 -2.36
N PRO A 113 -1.41 -2.77 -1.29
CA PRO A 113 -2.38 -3.53 -0.48
C PRO A 113 -3.66 -3.92 -1.25
N VAL A 114 -3.94 -3.29 -2.39
CA VAL A 114 -5.11 -3.58 -3.22
C VAL A 114 -4.67 -4.32 -4.48
N ASP A 115 -5.30 -5.48 -4.73
CA ASP A 115 -5.06 -6.22 -5.96
C ASP A 115 -5.45 -5.41 -7.20
N GLY A 116 -4.66 -5.52 -8.26
CA GLY A 116 -4.82 -4.73 -9.48
C GLY A 116 -4.09 -3.38 -9.45
N GLN A 117 -3.58 -2.95 -8.28
CA GLN A 117 -2.72 -1.77 -8.16
C GLN A 117 -1.25 -2.16 -8.03
N TYR A 118 -0.37 -1.27 -8.50
CA TYR A 118 1.08 -1.41 -8.38
C TYR A 118 1.75 -0.04 -8.21
N TYR A 119 2.94 -0.08 -7.63
CA TYR A 119 3.81 1.10 -7.57
C TYR A 119 4.56 1.26 -8.89
N TYR A 120 4.92 2.50 -9.21
CA TYR A 120 5.69 2.81 -10.41
C TYR A 120 7.00 3.50 -10.00
N TYR A 121 8.10 3.08 -10.59
CA TYR A 121 9.43 3.62 -10.37
C TYR A 121 9.98 4.23 -11.67
N ILE A 122 10.57 5.42 -11.57
CA ILE A 122 11.30 6.08 -12.66
C ILE A 122 12.66 6.51 -12.13
N LYS A 123 13.73 6.12 -12.81
CA LYS A 123 15.05 6.69 -12.57
C LYS A 123 15.13 8.07 -13.20
N THR A 124 15.68 9.03 -12.47
CA THR A 124 15.96 10.37 -12.98
C THR A 124 17.47 10.60 -12.96
N THR A 125 17.95 11.62 -13.68
CA THR A 125 19.38 11.94 -13.77
C THR A 125 20.03 12.15 -12.40
N ASP A 126 19.28 12.74 -11.47
CA ASP A 126 19.79 13.13 -10.15
C ASP A 126 19.20 12.28 -9.02
N GLY A 127 18.42 11.23 -9.32
CA GLY A 127 17.71 10.48 -8.29
C GLY A 127 16.66 9.52 -8.79
N PHE A 128 15.52 9.50 -8.11
CA PHE A 128 14.37 8.67 -8.47
C PHE A 128 13.04 9.36 -8.18
N GLU A 129 12.00 8.89 -8.85
CA GLU A 129 10.61 9.18 -8.55
C GLU A 129 9.84 7.87 -8.36
N LEU A 130 9.15 7.75 -7.24
CA LEU A 130 8.26 6.65 -6.89
C LEU A 130 6.83 7.14 -6.89
N TYR A 131 5.93 6.35 -7.45
CA TYR A 131 4.53 6.70 -7.63
C TYR A 131 3.60 5.65 -7.01
N ALA A 132 2.49 6.14 -6.47
CA ALA A 132 1.37 5.31 -6.00
C ALA A 132 0.03 5.99 -6.33
N GLY A 133 -1.01 5.20 -6.55
CA GLY A 133 -2.39 5.69 -6.66
C GLY A 133 -3.04 5.78 -5.28
N LEU A 134 -3.43 6.98 -4.84
CA LEU A 134 -4.18 7.16 -3.59
C LEU A 134 -5.68 7.03 -3.85
N GLU A 135 -6.39 6.38 -2.94
CA GLU A 135 -7.84 6.25 -2.99
C GLU A 135 -8.57 7.46 -2.41
N ASN A 136 -7.91 8.20 -1.51
CA ASN A 136 -8.45 9.41 -0.90
C ASN A 136 -8.04 10.67 -1.68
N THR A 137 -8.96 11.17 -2.51
CA THR A 137 -8.79 12.42 -3.27
C THR A 137 -8.70 13.68 -2.41
N SER A 138 -9.06 13.59 -1.13
CA SER A 138 -8.97 14.72 -0.18
C SER A 138 -7.62 14.76 0.55
N ASP A 139 -6.68 13.88 0.22
CA ASP A 139 -5.34 13.91 0.79
C ASP A 139 -4.55 15.13 0.27
N PRO A 140 -3.82 15.88 1.12
CA PRO A 140 -3.06 17.05 0.68
C PRO A 140 -1.96 16.75 -0.34
N SER A 141 -1.47 15.51 -0.37
CA SER A 141 -0.45 15.06 -1.32
C SER A 141 -1.06 14.44 -2.58
N TYR A 142 -2.39 14.51 -2.75
CA TYR A 142 -3.07 14.00 -3.94
C TYR A 142 -2.83 14.90 -5.15
N LYS A 143 -2.09 14.39 -6.14
CA LYS A 143 -1.81 15.06 -7.41
C LYS A 143 -1.65 14.06 -8.53
N LEU A 144 -2.59 14.10 -9.48
CA LEU A 144 -2.61 13.27 -10.69
C LEU A 144 -1.37 13.49 -11.57
N THR A 145 -0.82 12.40 -12.11
CA THR A 145 0.47 12.40 -12.83
C THR A 145 0.37 11.94 -14.29
N GLY A 146 -0.77 11.39 -14.72
CA GLY A 146 -0.96 10.78 -16.03
C GLY A 146 -0.35 9.38 -16.18
N ILE A 147 0.27 8.84 -15.13
CA ILE A 147 0.84 7.48 -15.10
C ILE A 147 -0.21 6.51 -14.53
N SER A 148 -0.35 5.33 -15.13
CA SER A 148 -1.22 4.27 -14.58
C SER A 148 -0.48 3.50 -13.49
N CYS A 149 -1.10 3.45 -12.31
CA CYS A 149 -0.68 2.64 -11.16
C CYS A 149 -1.56 1.38 -11.02
N GLY A 150 -2.12 0.89 -12.14
CA GLY A 150 -3.15 -0.16 -12.17
C GLY A 150 -4.50 0.40 -12.58
N ASP A 151 -5.54 0.02 -11.84
CA ASP A 151 -6.91 0.53 -12.04
C ASP A 151 -7.04 2.02 -11.65
N LEU A 152 -6.08 2.56 -10.89
CA LEU A 152 -6.00 3.98 -10.54
C LEU A 152 -4.89 4.69 -11.33
N GLU A 153 -5.09 5.98 -11.56
CA GLU A 153 -4.01 6.87 -11.96
C GLU A 153 -3.13 7.15 -10.73
N CYS A 154 -1.82 7.15 -10.92
CA CYS A 154 -0.88 7.53 -9.88
C CYS A 154 -1.17 8.96 -9.43
N SER A 155 -1.28 9.14 -8.12
CA SER A 155 -1.71 10.42 -7.54
C SER A 155 -0.85 10.84 -6.35
N TYR A 156 0.24 10.14 -6.08
CA TYR A 156 1.22 10.45 -5.06
C TYR A 156 2.61 10.18 -5.60
N THR A 157 3.52 11.14 -5.39
CA THR A 157 4.90 11.05 -5.87
C THR A 157 5.86 11.27 -4.70
N LEU A 158 6.79 10.34 -4.51
CA LEU A 158 7.90 10.45 -3.59
C LEU A 158 9.20 10.50 -4.38
N THR A 159 10.03 11.51 -4.12
CA THR A 159 11.33 11.69 -4.74
C THR A 159 12.43 11.59 -3.70
N GLN A 160 13.70 11.55 -4.13
CA GLN A 160 14.84 11.67 -3.20
C GLN A 160 14.74 12.92 -2.30
N GLY A 161 14.24 14.04 -2.84
CA GLY A 161 14.06 15.30 -2.12
C GLY A 161 12.81 15.34 -1.21
N GLY A 162 12.04 14.25 -1.16
CA GLY A 162 10.78 14.16 -0.43
C GLY A 162 9.54 14.16 -1.34
N VAL A 163 8.39 14.47 -0.75
CA VAL A 163 7.08 14.45 -1.43
C VAL A 163 6.94 15.65 -2.36
N LYS A 164 6.43 15.41 -3.57
CA LYS A 164 6.25 16.41 -4.63
C LYS A 164 4.78 16.82 -4.84
#